data_AF-A0A080M5F2-F1
#
_entry.id   AF-A0A080M5F2-F1
#
_cell.length_a   1.000
_cell.length_b   1.000
_cell.length_c   1.000
_cell.angle_alpha   90.00
_cell.angle_beta   90.00
_cell.angle_gamma   90.00
#
_symmetry.space_group_name_H-M   'P 1'
#
loop_
_entity.id
_entity.type
_entity.pdbx_description
1 polymer ?
#
loop_
_entity_poly.entity_id
_entity_poly.type
_entity_poly.pdbx_seq_one_letter_code
_entity_poly.pdbx_strand_id
1 'polypeptide(L)' 'MSALVIENVKISELPEAWRNRLAVPENARLTIRIEEQAVGVAVEDDPLFGMWRDREDMADVQAYVGTLRAPRF' A
#
# COMPACT_ATOMS: atom_id res chain seq x y z
N MET A 1 -0.69 14.32 2.92
CA MET A 1 -2.11 14.57 3.28
C MET A 1 -2.66 15.71 2.44
N SER A 2 -2.91 15.43 1.16
CA SER A 2 -3.57 16.35 0.23
C SER A 2 -4.83 15.66 -0.27
N ALA A 3 -5.99 16.28 -0.04
CA ALA A 3 -7.25 15.79 -0.58
C ALA A 3 -7.47 16.40 -1.97
N LEU A 4 -7.73 15.56 -2.97
CA LEU A 4 -8.13 16.00 -4.30
C LEU A 4 -9.65 16.13 -4.31
N VAL A 5 -10.15 17.34 -4.52
CA VAL A 5 -11.58 17.61 -4.68
C VAL A 5 -11.89 17.89 -6.14
N ILE A 6 -12.75 17.08 -6.74
CA ILE A 6 -13.22 17.24 -8.11
C ILE A 6 -14.71 17.59 -8.05
N GLU A 7 -15.03 18.83 -8.42
CA GLU A 7 -16.39 19.36 -8.36
C GLU A 7 -17.14 19.18 -9.68
N ASN A 8 -18.47 19.18 -9.61
CA ASN A 8 -19.37 19.22 -10.76
C ASN A 8 -19.22 18.08 -11.78
N VAL A 9 -18.79 16.89 -11.34
CA VAL A 9 -18.61 15.72 -12.21
C VAL A 9 -19.98 15.15 -12.58
N LYS A 10 -20.21 14.92 -13.87
CA LYS A 10 -21.42 14.24 -14.33
C LYS A 10 -21.36 12.77 -13.96
N ILE A 11 -22.47 12.21 -13.48
CA ILE A 11 -22.51 10.80 -13.10
C ILE A 11 -22.15 9.86 -14.26
N SER A 12 -22.50 10.21 -15.50
CA SER A 12 -22.16 9.45 -16.72
C SER A 12 -20.66 9.33 -16.98
N GLU A 13 -19.85 10.22 -16.41
CA GLU A 13 -18.38 10.22 -16.55
C GLU A 13 -17.71 9.39 -15.43
N LEU A 14 -18.47 8.90 -14.45
CA LEU A 14 -17.96 8.07 -13.37
C LEU A 14 -17.84 6.60 -13.80
N PRO A 15 -16.86 5.87 -13.22
CA PRO A 15 -16.77 4.42 -13.38
C PRO A 15 -18.09 3.72 -13.04
N GLU A 16 -18.43 2.68 -13.81
CA GLU A 16 -19.68 1.93 -13.65
C GLU A 16 -19.85 1.36 -12.23
N ALA A 17 -18.76 0.84 -11.64
CA ALA A 17 -18.76 0.34 -10.28
C ALA A 17 -19.16 1.40 -9.23
N TRP A 18 -18.86 2.67 -9.49
CA TRP A 18 -19.24 3.78 -8.60
C TRP A 18 -20.67 4.21 -8.86
N ARG A 19 -21.08 4.29 -10.14
CA ARG A 19 -22.47 4.59 -10.54
C ARG A 19 -23.46 3.60 -9.93
N ASN A 20 -23.16 2.31 -9.96
CA ASN A 20 -24.04 1.27 -9.41
C ASN A 20 -24.25 1.39 -7.89
N ARG A 21 -23.34 2.08 -7.18
CA ARG A 21 -23.47 2.34 -5.74
C ARG A 21 -24.21 3.64 -5.43
N LEU A 22 -24.33 4.53 -6.40
CA LEU A 22 -24.95 5.84 -6.26
C LEU A 22 -26.35 5.79 -6.88
N ALA A 23 -27.39 5.73 -6.03
CA ALA A 23 -28.79 5.76 -6.46
C ALA A 23 -29.23 7.20 -6.82
N VAL A 24 -28.54 7.81 -7.79
CA VAL A 24 -28.68 9.22 -8.17
C VAL A 24 -29.07 9.30 -9.65
N PRO A 25 -29.94 10.24 -10.06
CA PRO A 25 -30.35 10.37 -11.47
C PRO A 25 -29.18 10.65 -12.41
N GLU A 26 -29.28 10.19 -13.67
CA GLU A 26 -28.24 10.28 -14.72
C GLU A 26 -27.77 11.71 -15.05
N ASN A 27 -28.56 12.73 -14.71
CA ASN A 27 -28.21 14.13 -14.95
C ASN A 27 -27.61 14.84 -13.72
N ALA A 28 -27.39 14.12 -12.62
CA ALA A 28 -26.83 14.71 -11.42
C ALA A 28 -25.34 15.04 -11.59
N ARG A 29 -24.95 16.13 -10.93
CA ARG A 29 -23.55 16.54 -10.77
C ARG A 29 -23.12 16.28 -9.34
N LEU A 30 -21.97 15.66 -9.18
CA LEU A 30 -21.44 15.21 -7.90
C LEU A 30 -20.08 15.84 -7.63
N THR A 31 -19.76 15.96 -6.34
CA THR A 31 -18.43 16.35 -5.89
C THR A 31 -17.73 15.11 -5.34
N ILE A 32 -16.54 14.82 -5.85
CA ILE A 32 -15.73 13.67 -5.44
C ILE A 32 -14.59 14.21 -4.58
N ARG A 33 -14.44 13.66 -3.37
CA ARG A 33 -13.29 13.90 -2.52
C ARG A 33 -12.45 12.63 -2.45
N ILE A 34 -11.24 12.70 -2.97
CA ILE A 34 -10.27 11.60 -2.95
C ILE A 34 -9.23 11.93 -1.89
N GLU A 35 -9.09 11.03 -0.93
CA GLU A 35 -8.10 11.14 0.13
C GLU A 35 -7.03 10.08 -0.09
N GLU A 36 -5.77 10.50 -0.01
CA GLU A 36 -4.65 9.58 0.06
C GLU A 36 -4.65 8.94 1.44
N GLN A 37 -5.18 7.72 1.52
CA GLN A 37 -4.99 6.88 2.69
C GLN A 37 -3.57 6.34 2.62
N ALA A 38 -2.75 6.67 3.63
CA ALA A 38 -1.46 6.03 3.80
C ALA A 38 -1.70 4.53 3.98
N VAL A 39 -1.42 3.75 2.94
CA VAL A 39 -1.30 2.31 3.06
C VAL A 39 0.06 2.09 3.71
N GLY A 40 0.12 2.31 5.03
CA GLY A 40 1.21 1.80 5.83
C GLY A 40 1.17 0.29 5.66
N VAL A 41 2.06 -0.25 4.83
CA VAL A 41 2.32 -1.68 4.85
C VAL A 41 2.93 -1.91 6.22
N ALA A 42 2.11 -2.36 7.18
CA ALA A 42 2.59 -2.85 8.46
C ALA A 42 3.32 -4.17 8.18
N VAL A 43 4.52 -4.06 7.62
CA VAL A 43 5.46 -5.18 7.48
C VAL A 43 5.86 -5.71 8.87
N GLU A 44 5.62 -4.90 9.91
CA GLU A 44 5.83 -5.22 11.32
C GLU A 44 4.94 -6.37 11.84
N ASP A 45 3.81 -6.65 11.19
CA ASP A 45 2.88 -7.73 11.61
C ASP A 45 3.14 -9.07 10.92
N ASP A 46 4.13 -9.17 10.02
CA ASP A 46 4.56 -10.46 9.49
C ASP A 46 5.50 -11.13 10.50
N PRO A 47 5.11 -12.26 11.13
CA PRO A 47 5.93 -12.93 12.14
C PRO A 47 7.29 -13.42 11.62
N LEU A 48 7.50 -13.44 10.30
CA LEU A 48 8.79 -13.76 9.68
C LEU A 48 9.68 -12.52 9.50
N PHE A 49 9.14 -11.31 9.49
CA PHE A 49 9.93 -10.08 9.42
C PHE A 49 10.51 -9.77 10.79
N GLY A 50 11.84 -9.72 10.88
CA GLY A 50 12.55 -9.46 12.15
C GLY A 50 12.95 -10.71 12.93
N MET A 51 12.60 -11.92 12.49
CA MET A 51 13.08 -13.18 13.11
C MET A 51 14.62 -13.29 13.15
N TRP A 52 15.31 -12.51 12.32
CA TRP A 52 16.77 -12.44 12.23
C TRP A 52 17.37 -11.27 13.01
N ARG A 53 16.55 -10.36 13.56
CA ARG A 53 16.98 -9.14 14.24
C ARG A 53 17.77 -9.42 15.52
N ASP A 54 17.37 -10.47 16.24
CA ASP A 54 17.97 -10.85 17.52
C ASP A 54 19.13 -11.86 17.35
N ARG A 55 19.47 -12.24 16.12
CA ARG A 55 20.59 -13.14 15.87
C ARG A 55 21.90 -12.38 15.87
N GLU A 56 22.82 -12.80 16.73
CA GLU A 56 24.14 -12.19 16.87
C GLU A 56 24.96 -12.23 15.56
N ASP A 57 24.79 -13.28 14.75
CA ASP A 57 25.47 -13.42 13.46
C ASP A 57 24.93 -12.48 12.36
N MET A 58 23.79 -11.81 12.59
CA MET A 58 23.24 -10.78 11.70
C MET A 58 23.75 -9.38 12.01
N ALA A 59 24.55 -9.22 13.07
CA ALA A 59 25.22 -7.94 13.38
C ALA A 59 26.21 -7.52 12.27
N ASP A 60 26.77 -8.49 11.54
CA ASP A 60 27.59 -8.26 10.34
C ASP A 60 27.11 -9.16 9.19
N VAL A 61 26.21 -8.61 8.38
CA VAL A 61 25.63 -9.29 7.22
C VAL A 61 26.70 -9.69 6.20
N GLN A 62 27.76 -8.88 6.03
CA GLN A 62 28.80 -9.16 5.05
C GLN A 62 29.65 -10.37 5.47
N ALA A 63 30.04 -10.42 6.75
CA ALA A 63 30.74 -11.56 7.31
C ALA A 63 29.89 -12.84 7.23
N TYR A 64 28.62 -12.77 7.64
CA TYR A 64 27.69 -13.90 7.57
C TYR A 64 27.56 -14.47 6.15
N VAL A 65 27.31 -13.62 5.14
CA VAL A 65 27.23 -14.06 3.74
C VAL A 65 28.57 -14.62 3.25
N GLY A 66 29.70 -14.07 3.69
CA GLY A 66 31.03 -14.60 3.43
C GLY A 66 31.18 -16.06 3.89
N THR A 67 30.72 -16.37 5.11
CA THR A 67 30.74 -17.76 5.63
C THR A 67 29.85 -18.71 4.83
N LEU A 68 28.67 -18.25 4.39
CA LEU A 68 27.77 -19.05 3.56
C LEU A 68 28.36 -19.37 2.19
N ARG A 69 29.16 -18.45 1.64
CA ARG A 69 29.84 -18.60 0.35
C ARG A 69 31.18 -19.32 0.44
N ALA A 70 31.66 -19.61 1.66
CA ALA A 70 32.89 -20.36 1.82
C ALA A 70 32.73 -21.77 1.23
N PRO A 71 33.74 -22.30 0.52
CA PRO A 71 33.70 -23.67 0.02
C PRO A 71 33.52 -24.64 1.18
N ARG A 72 32.57 -25.57 1.02
CA ARG A 72 32.27 -26.60 2.01
C ARG A 72 32.84 -27.90 1.48
N PHE A 73 34.04 -28.24 1.98
CA PHE A 73 34.93 -29.30 1.51
C PHE A 73 35.53 -29.06 0.11
#